data_AF-A0A9D8P7V1-F1
#
_entry.id   AF-A0A9D8P7V1-F1
#
_cell.length_a   1.000
_cell.length_b   1.000
_cell.length_c   1.000
_cell.angle_alpha   90.00
_cell.angle_beta   90.00
_cell.angle_gamma   90.00
#
_symmetry.space_group_name_H-M   'P 1'
#
loop_
_entity.id
_entity.type
_entity.pdbx_description
1 polymer ?
#
loop_
_entity_poly.entity_id
_entity_poly.type
_entity_poly.pdbx_seq_one_letter_code
_entity_poly.pdbx_strand_id
1 'polypeptide(L)'
;MVQRLILPLGAMSVALFAARHELGLLPQIQVAQGIKDLFTIIVLDLAIYWQHRVTHLVPWLWRLHLVHHADEDVDGTTALRFHPVEILLSLSWKSLLVLALGPTPETVWLFEVLLNGLAIFNHANGRLPTKWDKWLRFVIVTPAMHRVHHSVDEREQLHNFGFNLSIWDRLFGSNQTLPQGDPLSFPLGLKPWQGDQRTIKLKWLLLAPFLR
;
A
#
# COMPACT_ATOMS: atom_id res chain seq x y z
N MET A 1 5.49 -9.65 -18.29
CA MET A 1 5.25 -9.31 -19.72
C MET A 1 3.82 -8.84 -20.02
N VAL A 2 2.80 -9.17 -19.21
CA VAL A 2 1.42 -8.61 -19.36
C VAL A 2 1.25 -7.21 -18.74
N GLN A 3 2.13 -6.81 -17.81
CA GLN A 3 2.06 -5.51 -17.14
C GLN A 3 2.26 -4.29 -18.08
N ARG A 4 2.83 -4.46 -19.28
CA ARG A 4 3.19 -3.34 -20.17
C ARG A 4 2.07 -2.83 -21.10
N LEU A 5 0.93 -3.52 -21.18
CA LEU A 5 -0.22 -3.07 -21.99
C LEU A 5 -1.31 -2.37 -21.18
N ILE A 6 -1.27 -2.44 -19.84
CA ILE A 6 -2.22 -1.75 -18.95
C ILE A 6 -1.71 -0.33 -18.58
N LEU A 7 -0.42 -0.04 -18.84
CA LEU A 7 0.21 1.24 -18.54
C LEU A 7 -0.47 2.49 -19.14
N PRO A 8 -1.08 2.49 -20.35
CA PRO A 8 -1.80 3.65 -20.84
C PRO A 8 -3.21 3.82 -20.22
N LEU A 9 -3.58 3.06 -19.18
CA LEU A 9 -4.87 3.19 -18.45
C LEU A 9 -4.70 3.46 -16.94
N GLY A 10 -3.47 3.72 -16.48
CA GLY A 10 -3.20 4.01 -15.06
C GLY A 10 -3.80 5.35 -14.57
N ALA A 11 -3.61 5.67 -13.30
CA ALA A 11 -4.02 6.96 -12.71
C ALA A 11 -3.44 8.16 -13.49
N MET A 12 -2.26 7.99 -14.10
CA MET A 12 -1.63 8.95 -15.01
C MET A 12 -2.52 9.31 -16.21
N SER A 13 -3.11 8.32 -16.87
CA SER A 13 -3.97 8.56 -18.03
C SER A 13 -5.24 9.30 -17.65
N VAL A 14 -5.76 9.03 -16.45
CA VAL A 14 -6.89 9.78 -15.89
C VAL A 14 -6.49 11.21 -15.56
N ALA A 15 -5.28 11.44 -15.03
CA ALA A 15 -4.75 12.78 -14.80
C ALA A 15 -4.59 13.57 -16.10
N LEU A 16 -4.03 12.96 -17.16
CA LEU A 16 -3.90 13.56 -18.48
C LEU A 16 -5.27 13.89 -19.09
N PHE A 17 -6.23 12.98 -18.95
CA PHE A 17 -7.61 13.20 -19.38
C PHE A 17 -8.26 14.36 -18.61
N ALA A 18 -8.16 14.36 -17.28
CA ALA A 18 -8.71 15.40 -16.43
C ALA A 18 -8.09 16.77 -16.76
N ALA A 19 -6.76 16.84 -16.95
CA ALA A 19 -6.07 18.05 -17.34
C ALA A 19 -6.51 18.57 -18.73
N ARG A 20 -6.67 17.69 -19.72
CA ARG A 20 -7.12 18.05 -21.07
C ARG A 20 -8.55 18.60 -21.09
N HIS A 21 -9.39 18.11 -20.19
CA HIS A 21 -10.81 18.46 -20.11
C HIS A 21 -11.14 19.43 -18.96
N GLU A 22 -10.11 19.98 -18.29
CA GLU A 22 -10.24 20.91 -17.17
C GLU A 22 -11.15 20.38 -16.04
N LEU A 23 -11.10 19.06 -15.80
CA LEU A 23 -11.89 18.39 -14.78
C LEU A 23 -11.21 18.46 -13.41
N GLY A 24 -12.03 18.44 -12.36
CA GLY A 24 -11.61 18.35 -10.98
C GLY A 24 -11.64 19.67 -10.22
N LEU A 25 -11.50 19.58 -8.90
CA LEU A 25 -11.66 20.72 -7.99
C LEU A 25 -10.43 21.64 -7.94
N LEU A 26 -9.22 21.08 -7.95
CA LEU A 26 -7.97 21.83 -7.76
C LEU A 26 -7.68 22.87 -8.85
N PRO A 27 -8.00 22.65 -10.14
CA PRO A 27 -7.86 23.68 -11.17
C PRO A 27 -8.70 24.94 -10.88
N GLN A 28 -9.84 24.78 -10.20
CA GLN A 28 -10.77 25.87 -9.90
C GLN A 28 -10.36 26.71 -8.68
N ILE A 29 -9.39 26.24 -7.89
CA ILE A 29 -8.95 26.90 -6.66
C ILE A 29 -7.71 27.76 -6.94
N GLN A 30 -7.75 29.05 -6.58
CA GLN A 30 -6.64 29.99 -6.79
C GLN A 30 -5.64 29.97 -5.63
N VAL A 31 -4.79 28.94 -5.59
CA VAL A 31 -3.65 28.84 -4.66
C VAL A 31 -2.39 28.37 -5.41
N ALA A 32 -1.22 28.53 -4.79
CA ALA A 32 0.05 28.11 -5.38
C ALA A 32 0.04 26.62 -5.74
N GLN A 33 0.63 26.27 -6.90
CA GLN A 33 0.61 24.90 -7.42
C GLN A 33 1.20 23.89 -6.43
N GLY A 34 2.32 24.22 -5.78
CA GLY A 34 2.95 23.35 -4.79
C GLY A 34 2.06 23.01 -3.58
N ILE A 35 1.10 23.88 -3.22
CA ILE A 35 0.12 23.58 -2.17
C ILE A 35 -0.88 22.53 -2.66
N LYS A 36 -1.35 22.64 -3.92
CA LYS A 36 -2.24 21.66 -4.55
C LYS A 36 -1.56 20.31 -4.67
N ASP A 37 -0.28 20.31 -5.01
CA ASP A 37 0.53 19.09 -5.18
C ASP A 37 0.70 18.37 -3.84
N LEU A 38 1.13 19.10 -2.80
CA LEU A 38 1.27 18.55 -1.46
C LEU A 38 -0.07 18.04 -0.91
N PHE A 39 -1.14 18.81 -1.10
CA PHE A 39 -2.48 18.39 -0.71
C PHE A 39 -2.90 17.09 -1.40
N THR A 40 -2.68 16.99 -2.71
CA THR A 40 -2.98 15.78 -3.49
C THR A 40 -2.23 14.57 -2.94
N ILE A 41 -0.92 14.70 -2.70
CA ILE A 41 -0.09 13.60 -2.18
C ILE A 41 -0.61 13.12 -0.82
N ILE A 42 -0.94 14.04 0.09
CA ILE A 42 -1.47 13.72 1.42
C ILE A 42 -2.83 13.01 1.31
N VAL A 43 -3.72 13.51 0.45
CA VAL A 43 -5.07 12.93 0.26
C VAL A 43 -5.00 11.54 -0.36
N LEU A 44 -4.16 11.35 -1.39
CA LEU A 44 -3.99 10.04 -2.01
C LEU A 44 -3.33 9.05 -1.05
N ASP A 45 -2.36 9.47 -0.22
CA ASP A 45 -1.76 8.60 0.80
C ASP A 45 -2.78 8.19 1.87
N LEU A 46 -3.59 9.13 2.35
CA LEU A 46 -4.70 8.85 3.27
C LEU A 46 -5.73 7.89 2.65
N ALA A 47 -6.02 8.06 1.36
CA ALA A 47 -6.93 7.19 0.64
C ALA A 47 -6.39 5.75 0.51
N ILE A 48 -5.07 5.59 0.33
CA ILE A 48 -4.41 4.28 0.33
C ILE A 48 -4.41 3.67 1.74
N TYR A 49 -4.16 4.45 2.79
CA TYR A 49 -4.29 3.98 4.17
C TYR A 49 -5.69 3.38 4.44
N TRP A 50 -6.75 4.11 4.06
CA TRP A 50 -8.11 3.62 4.26
C TRP A 50 -8.45 2.44 3.37
N GLN A 51 -7.99 2.44 2.11
CA GLN A 51 -8.14 1.29 1.23
C GLN A 51 -7.53 0.04 1.90
N HIS A 52 -6.30 0.16 2.41
CA HIS A 52 -5.59 -0.96 3.04
C HIS A 52 -6.30 -1.45 4.30
N ARG A 53 -6.69 -0.54 5.19
CA ARG A 53 -7.46 -0.88 6.39
C ARG A 53 -8.80 -1.54 6.07
N VAL A 54 -9.56 -1.02 5.12
CA VAL A 54 -10.84 -1.60 4.68
C VAL A 54 -10.62 -3.00 4.08
N THR A 55 -9.54 -3.17 3.33
CA THR A 55 -9.17 -4.47 2.76
C THR A 55 -8.95 -5.54 3.84
N HIS A 56 -8.34 -5.19 4.97
CA HIS A 56 -8.20 -6.11 6.11
C HIS A 56 -9.51 -6.39 6.84
N LEU A 57 -10.42 -5.42 6.90
CA LEU A 57 -11.64 -5.52 7.71
C LEU A 57 -12.82 -6.16 6.95
N VAL A 58 -12.84 -6.05 5.62
CA VAL A 58 -13.92 -6.61 4.79
C VAL A 58 -13.50 -8.01 4.32
N PRO A 59 -14.19 -9.10 4.72
CA PRO A 59 -13.75 -10.47 4.45
C PRO A 59 -13.50 -10.77 2.97
N TRP A 60 -14.31 -10.21 2.08
CA TRP A 60 -14.14 -10.42 0.64
C TRP A 60 -12.87 -9.74 0.09
N LEU A 61 -12.55 -8.53 0.54
CA LEU A 61 -11.32 -7.84 0.15
C LEU A 61 -10.09 -8.52 0.76
N TRP A 62 -10.20 -8.97 2.02
CA TRP A 62 -9.15 -9.72 2.70
C TRP A 62 -8.77 -10.98 1.93
N ARG A 63 -9.75 -11.68 1.31
CA ARG A 63 -9.45 -12.86 0.48
C ARG A 63 -8.54 -12.55 -0.71
N LEU A 64 -8.57 -11.34 -1.24
CA LEU A 64 -7.64 -10.91 -2.29
C LEU A 64 -6.26 -10.60 -1.69
N HIS A 65 -6.27 -9.89 -0.56
CA HIS A 65 -5.06 -9.38 0.08
C HIS A 65 -4.28 -10.42 0.89
N LEU A 66 -4.91 -11.53 1.30
CA LEU A 66 -4.22 -12.64 1.95
C LEU A 66 -3.13 -13.24 1.05
N VAL A 67 -3.21 -13.03 -0.27
CA VAL A 67 -2.18 -13.46 -1.23
C VAL A 67 -0.85 -12.76 -0.98
N HIS A 68 -0.93 -11.49 -0.55
CA HIS A 68 0.19 -10.66 -0.12
C HIS A 68 0.72 -11.12 1.24
N HIS A 69 -0.18 -11.35 2.19
CA HIS A 69 0.17 -11.81 3.55
C HIS A 69 0.58 -13.28 3.64
N ALA A 70 0.36 -14.08 2.60
CA ALA A 70 0.80 -15.48 2.55
C ALA A 70 2.31 -15.63 2.29
N ASP A 71 3.04 -14.53 2.17
CA ASP A 71 4.48 -14.55 2.00
C ASP A 71 5.19 -14.70 3.36
N GLU A 72 5.93 -15.79 3.53
CA GLU A 72 6.68 -16.06 4.76
C GLU A 72 8.04 -15.34 4.78
N ASP A 73 8.57 -15.02 3.60
CA ASP A 73 9.88 -14.40 3.40
C ASP A 73 9.74 -12.95 2.95
N VAL A 74 9.09 -12.11 3.77
CA VAL A 74 8.82 -10.71 3.40
C VAL A 74 10.10 -9.97 3.02
N ASP A 75 10.14 -9.55 1.75
CA ASP A 75 11.20 -8.75 1.15
C ASP A 75 10.63 -7.73 0.14
N GLY A 76 11.49 -6.97 -0.53
CA GLY A 76 11.05 -5.94 -1.49
C GLY A 76 10.18 -6.48 -2.65
N THR A 77 10.21 -7.79 -2.94
CA THR A 77 9.38 -8.41 -3.96
C THR A 77 7.96 -8.70 -3.47
N THR A 78 7.76 -8.86 -2.16
CA THR A 78 6.43 -8.98 -1.53
C THR A 78 5.56 -7.76 -1.83
N ALA A 79 6.17 -6.58 -1.98
CA ALA A 79 5.49 -5.35 -2.40
C ALA A 79 4.85 -5.41 -3.81
N LEU A 80 5.14 -6.46 -4.59
CA LEU A 80 4.56 -6.70 -5.91
C LEU A 80 3.59 -7.89 -5.94
N ARG A 81 3.42 -8.58 -4.80
CA ARG A 81 2.67 -9.83 -4.66
C ARG A 81 1.21 -9.56 -4.31
N PHE A 82 0.45 -9.02 -5.26
CA PHE A 82 -0.98 -8.75 -5.09
C PHE A 82 -1.83 -9.53 -6.08
N HIS A 83 -3.08 -9.82 -5.71
CA HIS A 83 -4.03 -10.38 -6.64
C HIS A 83 -4.38 -9.34 -7.73
N PRO A 84 -4.51 -9.71 -9.02
CA PRO A 84 -4.82 -8.75 -10.09
C PRO A 84 -6.09 -7.93 -9.86
N VAL A 85 -7.13 -8.54 -9.27
CA VAL A 85 -8.37 -7.83 -8.91
C VAL A 85 -8.12 -6.75 -7.86
N GLU A 86 -7.26 -7.00 -6.88
CA GLU A 86 -6.90 -5.99 -5.89
C GLU A 86 -6.20 -4.78 -6.54
N ILE A 87 -5.28 -5.05 -7.47
CA ILE A 87 -4.60 -3.99 -8.25
C ILE A 87 -5.62 -3.16 -9.03
N LEU A 88 -6.60 -3.80 -9.68
CA LEU A 88 -7.65 -3.11 -10.44
C LEU A 88 -8.57 -2.26 -9.54
N LEU A 89 -8.93 -2.77 -8.36
CA LEU A 89 -9.73 -2.03 -7.38
C LEU A 89 -8.96 -0.82 -6.87
N SER A 90 -7.68 -0.99 -6.52
CA SER A 90 -6.83 0.12 -6.07
C SER A 90 -6.62 1.18 -7.15
N LEU A 91 -6.38 0.75 -8.39
CA LEU A 91 -6.28 1.64 -9.52
C LEU A 91 -7.58 2.42 -9.73
N SER A 92 -8.72 1.76 -9.66
CA SER A 92 -10.03 2.40 -9.82
C SER A 92 -10.27 3.45 -8.73
N TRP A 93 -9.95 3.10 -7.47
CA TRP A 93 -10.08 4.01 -6.33
C TRP A 93 -9.21 5.26 -6.49
N LYS A 94 -7.92 5.10 -6.80
CA LYS A 94 -7.00 6.22 -7.06
C LYS A 94 -7.47 7.07 -8.24
N SER A 95 -7.87 6.44 -9.34
CA SER A 95 -8.35 7.13 -10.54
C SER A 95 -9.59 7.98 -10.27
N LEU A 96 -10.53 7.52 -9.45
CA LEU A 96 -11.70 8.31 -9.05
C LEU A 96 -11.28 9.58 -8.30
N LEU A 97 -10.31 9.47 -7.38
CA LEU A 97 -9.79 10.62 -6.63
C LEU A 97 -9.00 11.56 -7.53
N VAL A 98 -8.19 11.06 -8.45
CA VAL A 98 -7.48 11.87 -9.44
C VAL A 98 -8.48 12.64 -10.32
N LEU A 99 -9.55 11.99 -10.78
CA LEU A 99 -10.57 12.66 -11.58
C LEU A 99 -11.33 13.74 -10.77
N ALA A 100 -11.67 13.44 -9.52
CA ALA A 100 -12.38 14.37 -8.64
C ALA A 100 -11.52 15.57 -8.22
N LEU A 101 -10.24 15.35 -7.92
CA LEU A 101 -9.32 16.40 -7.51
C LEU A 101 -8.79 17.20 -8.70
N GLY A 102 -8.55 16.58 -9.84
CA GLY A 102 -7.90 17.20 -11.00
C GLY A 102 -6.46 17.67 -10.73
N PRO A 103 -5.57 16.84 -10.15
CA PRO A 103 -4.18 17.21 -9.98
C PRO A 103 -3.44 17.21 -11.31
N THR A 104 -2.25 17.82 -11.35
CA THR A 104 -1.38 17.75 -12.52
C THR A 104 -0.89 16.32 -12.76
N PRO A 105 -0.64 15.93 -14.02
CA PRO A 105 -0.04 14.64 -14.34
C PRO A 105 1.28 14.38 -13.61
N GLU A 106 2.11 15.41 -13.43
CA GLU A 106 3.39 15.35 -12.71
C GLU A 106 3.20 15.01 -11.23
N THR A 107 2.16 15.55 -10.58
CA THR A 107 1.86 15.24 -9.18
C THR A 107 1.39 13.80 -9.01
N VAL A 108 0.57 13.30 -9.94
CA VAL A 108 0.17 11.87 -9.95
C VAL A 108 1.37 10.97 -10.21
N TRP A 109 2.25 11.35 -11.15
CA TRP A 109 3.50 10.63 -11.40
C TRP A 109 4.35 10.51 -10.14
N LEU A 110 4.58 11.65 -9.47
CA LEU A 110 5.39 11.72 -8.25
C LEU A 110 4.77 10.87 -7.15
N PHE A 111 3.45 10.94 -6.95
CA PHE A 111 2.76 10.09 -5.99
C PHE A 111 2.95 8.60 -6.29
N GLU A 112 2.81 8.16 -7.55
CA GLU A 112 3.00 6.75 -7.91
C GLU A 112 4.46 6.29 -7.67
N VAL A 113 5.45 7.15 -7.96
CA VAL A 113 6.85 6.86 -7.67
C VAL A 113 7.08 6.72 -6.16
N LEU A 114 6.55 7.65 -5.36
CA LEU A 114 6.64 7.59 -3.90
C LEU A 114 5.96 6.35 -3.35
N LEU A 115 4.72 6.08 -3.78
CA LEU A 115 3.93 4.93 -3.36
C LEU A 115 4.68 3.63 -3.59
N ASN A 116 5.18 3.39 -4.81
CA ASN A 116 5.87 2.14 -5.14
C ASN A 116 7.26 2.04 -4.49
N GLY A 117 8.01 3.16 -4.45
CA GLY A 117 9.33 3.19 -3.81
C GLY A 117 9.25 2.92 -2.30
N LEU A 118 8.27 3.53 -1.62
CA LEU A 118 8.04 3.29 -0.20
C LEU A 118 7.40 1.92 0.05
N ALA A 119 6.58 1.38 -0.87
CA ALA A 119 6.15 -0.02 -0.79
C ALA A 119 7.34 -0.96 -0.66
N ILE A 120 8.31 -0.85 -1.58
CA ILE A 120 9.50 -1.69 -1.61
C ILE A 120 10.33 -1.48 -0.33
N PHE A 121 10.48 -0.23 0.11
CA PHE A 121 11.17 0.09 1.35
C PHE A 121 10.49 -0.55 2.57
N ASN A 122 9.18 -0.43 2.71
CA ASN A 122 8.43 -0.96 3.84
C ASN A 122 8.51 -2.49 3.94
N HIS A 123 8.67 -3.19 2.82
CA HIS A 123 8.82 -4.64 2.82
C HIS A 123 10.28 -5.09 2.83
N ALA A 124 11.25 -4.18 2.85
CA ALA A 124 12.66 -4.56 2.79
C ALA A 124 13.03 -5.53 3.91
N ASN A 125 13.75 -6.60 3.57
CA ASN A 125 14.26 -7.59 4.52
C ASN A 125 15.48 -7.09 5.32
N GLY A 126 15.75 -5.78 5.28
CA GLY A 126 16.85 -5.11 5.95
C GLY A 126 16.45 -4.46 7.26
N ARG A 127 17.45 -4.19 8.10
CA ARG A 127 17.26 -3.50 9.39
C ARG A 127 17.78 -2.08 9.34
N LEU A 128 16.91 -1.13 9.68
CA LEU A 128 17.35 0.22 10.04
C LEU A 128 17.99 0.18 11.44
N PRO A 129 19.09 0.93 11.68
CA PRO A 129 19.61 1.09 13.03
C PRO A 129 18.52 1.61 13.98
N THR A 130 18.41 1.04 15.17
CA THR A 130 17.30 1.30 16.12
C THR A 130 17.05 2.79 16.38
N LYS A 131 18.10 3.61 16.38
CA LYS A 131 17.98 5.08 16.52
C LYS A 131 17.21 5.71 15.36
N TRP A 132 17.57 5.37 14.13
CA TRP A 132 16.92 5.90 12.93
C TRP A 132 15.48 5.41 12.80
N ASP A 133 15.27 4.12 13.03
CA ASP A 133 13.94 3.52 12.98
C ASP A 133 12.98 4.14 13.99
N LYS A 134 13.45 4.48 15.21
CA LYS A 134 12.64 5.20 16.21
C LYS A 134 12.17 6.56 15.74
N TRP A 135 13.01 7.32 15.04
CA TRP A 135 12.64 8.66 14.55
C TRP A 135 11.82 8.59 13.27
N LEU A 136 12.25 7.78 12.31
CA LEU A 136 11.60 7.66 11.00
C LEU A 136 10.18 7.12 11.12
N ARG A 137 9.94 6.13 11.99
CA ARG A 137 8.62 5.52 12.18
C ARG A 137 7.56 6.49 12.70
N PHE A 138 7.90 7.71 13.12
CA PHE A 138 6.92 8.73 13.49
C PHE A 138 6.25 9.37 12.28
N VAL A 139 6.95 9.40 11.14
CA VAL A 139 6.49 10.11 9.93
C VAL A 139 6.26 9.13 8.79
N ILE A 140 7.24 8.27 8.52
CA ILE A 140 7.17 7.28 7.44
C ILE A 140 6.91 5.89 8.01
N VAL A 141 6.39 5.00 7.19
CA VAL A 141 6.35 3.57 7.53
C VAL A 141 7.76 3.01 7.37
N THR A 142 8.20 2.21 8.33
CA THR A 142 9.54 1.58 8.30
C THR A 142 9.41 0.08 8.11
N PRO A 143 10.48 -0.61 7.65
CA PRO A 143 10.46 -2.07 7.51
C PRO A 143 10.02 -2.77 8.80
N ALA A 144 10.54 -2.33 9.94
CA ALA A 144 10.20 -2.91 11.24
C ALA A 144 8.72 -2.69 11.62
N MET A 145 8.13 -1.56 11.25
CA MET A 145 6.72 -1.26 11.52
C MET A 145 5.80 -2.11 10.64
N HIS A 146 6.09 -2.19 9.34
CA HIS A 146 5.30 -2.94 8.38
C HIS A 146 5.44 -4.46 8.54
N ARG A 147 6.59 -4.93 9.03
CA ARG A 147 6.78 -6.36 9.31
C ARG A 147 5.86 -6.87 10.41
N VAL A 148 5.49 -6.04 11.40
CA VAL A 148 4.48 -6.40 12.43
C VAL A 148 3.13 -6.67 11.78
N HIS A 149 2.79 -5.88 10.78
CA HIS A 149 1.56 -6.06 10.01
C HIS A 149 1.54 -7.38 9.23
N HIS A 150 2.71 -7.90 8.84
CA HIS A 150 2.86 -9.23 8.19
C HIS A 150 3.08 -10.39 9.19
N SER A 151 2.95 -10.14 10.49
CA SER A 151 3.12 -11.17 11.51
C SER A 151 2.15 -12.32 11.34
N VAL A 152 2.57 -13.51 11.74
CA VAL A 152 1.68 -14.69 11.79
C VAL A 152 0.54 -14.53 12.82
N ASP A 153 0.66 -13.60 13.78
CA ASP A 153 -0.41 -13.29 14.72
C ASP A 153 -1.43 -12.35 14.08
N GLU A 154 -2.63 -12.88 13.81
CA GLU A 154 -3.75 -12.15 13.22
C GLU A 154 -4.11 -10.85 13.94
N ARG A 155 -3.84 -10.75 15.26
CA ARG A 155 -4.09 -9.52 16.02
C ARG A 155 -3.15 -8.39 15.59
N GLU A 156 -1.92 -8.73 15.21
CA GLU A 156 -0.90 -7.79 14.76
C GLU A 156 -1.13 -7.36 13.30
N GLN A 157 -1.70 -8.25 12.47
CA GLN A 157 -2.09 -7.96 11.09
C GLN A 157 -3.17 -6.87 10.97
N LEU A 158 -3.92 -6.64 12.04
CA LEU A 158 -4.97 -5.60 12.09
C LEU A 158 -4.44 -4.23 12.55
N HIS A 159 -3.14 -3.99 12.43
CA HIS A 159 -2.46 -2.75 12.80
C HIS A 159 -1.46 -2.32 11.72
N ASN A 160 -0.98 -1.08 11.81
CA ASN A 160 0.06 -0.50 10.95
C ASN A 160 -0.30 -0.54 9.44
N PHE A 161 -1.46 0.01 9.08
CA PHE A 161 -1.97 0.05 7.70
C PHE A 161 -1.35 1.15 6.83
N GLY A 162 -0.56 2.05 7.42
CA GLY A 162 0.14 3.11 6.71
C GLY A 162 0.93 2.57 5.51
N PHE A 163 1.12 3.43 4.52
CA PHE A 163 1.94 3.09 3.35
C PHE A 163 3.10 4.07 3.20
N ASN A 164 2.88 5.33 2.82
CA ASN A 164 3.97 6.31 2.86
C ASN A 164 4.11 6.88 4.27
N LEU A 165 3.01 7.42 4.82
CA LEU A 165 3.00 8.04 6.14
C LEU A 165 2.46 7.09 7.21
N SER A 166 3.19 6.99 8.33
CA SER A 166 2.77 6.25 9.53
C SER A 166 1.92 7.10 10.48
N ILE A 167 1.71 8.37 10.16
CA ILE A 167 0.92 9.30 10.98
C ILE A 167 -0.54 8.84 11.05
N TRP A 168 -1.07 8.26 9.97
CA TRP A 168 -2.45 7.77 9.90
C TRP A 168 -2.73 6.69 10.93
N ASP A 169 -1.79 5.79 11.16
CA ASP A 169 -1.95 4.75 12.18
C ASP A 169 -2.12 5.30 13.58
N ARG A 170 -1.46 6.43 13.88
CA ARG A 170 -1.64 7.12 15.18
C ARG A 170 -2.96 7.87 15.21
N LEU A 171 -3.27 8.58 14.12
CA LEU A 171 -4.48 9.39 14.03
C LEU A 171 -5.76 8.55 14.14
N PHE A 172 -5.76 7.34 13.57
CA PHE A 172 -6.92 6.44 13.54
C PHE A 172 -6.77 5.21 14.44
N GLY A 173 -5.81 5.23 15.38
CA GLY A 173 -5.69 4.24 16.45
C GLY A 173 -5.31 2.81 16.03
N SER A 174 -4.57 2.65 14.92
CA SER A 174 -4.04 1.36 14.45
C SER A 174 -2.53 1.22 14.62
N ASN A 175 -1.86 2.18 15.27
CA ASN A 175 -0.41 2.11 15.48
C ASN A 175 -0.06 1.07 16.55
N GLN A 176 0.59 -0.01 16.14
CA GLN A 176 1.15 -1.01 17.02
C GLN A 176 2.67 -1.01 16.94
N THR A 177 3.32 -0.79 18.08
CA THR A 177 4.77 -0.99 18.19
C THR A 177 5.09 -2.47 18.33
N LEU A 178 6.24 -2.86 17.77
CA LEU A 178 6.84 -4.19 17.86
C LEU A 178 6.55 -4.90 19.20
N PRO A 179 6.15 -6.19 19.18
CA PRO A 179 6.23 -7.05 20.35
C PRO A 179 7.68 -7.09 20.85
N GLN A 180 7.91 -7.38 22.14
CA GLN A 180 9.29 -7.51 22.65
C GLN A 180 10.05 -8.60 21.86
N GLY A 181 11.13 -8.24 21.15
CA GLY A 181 11.93 -9.17 20.34
C GLY A 181 12.68 -8.50 19.18
N ASP A 182 13.40 -9.29 18.37
CA ASP A 182 14.00 -8.84 17.11
C ASP A 182 12.94 -8.82 16.00
N PRO A 183 12.71 -7.68 15.31
CA PRO A 183 11.78 -7.62 14.20
C PRO A 183 12.02 -8.66 13.10
N LEU A 184 13.26 -9.12 12.93
CA LEU A 184 13.61 -10.09 11.91
C LEU A 184 13.35 -11.55 12.35
N SER A 185 13.11 -11.80 13.63
CA SER A 185 13.06 -13.17 14.17
C SER A 185 11.65 -13.73 14.36
N PHE A 186 10.61 -12.91 14.25
CA PHE A 186 9.25 -13.40 14.47
C PHE A 186 8.65 -13.99 13.18
N PRO A 187 7.87 -15.08 13.28
CA PRO A 187 7.27 -15.75 12.14
C PRO A 187 6.30 -14.84 11.39
N LEU A 188 6.40 -14.83 10.07
CA LEU A 188 5.53 -14.10 9.17
C LEU A 188 4.58 -15.07 8.44
N GLY A 189 3.72 -14.52 7.61
CA GLY A 189 2.81 -15.29 6.78
C GLY A 189 1.46 -15.54 7.46
N LEU A 190 0.75 -16.56 6.96
CA LEU A 190 -0.56 -16.97 7.49
C LEU A 190 -0.47 -18.36 8.11
N LYS A 191 -0.95 -18.52 9.35
CA LYS A 191 -0.94 -19.81 10.08
C LYS A 191 -1.42 -21.01 9.24
N PRO A 192 -2.52 -20.94 8.48
CA PRO A 192 -3.01 -22.08 7.71
C PRO A 192 -2.10 -22.51 6.55
N TRP A 193 -1.18 -21.63 6.13
CA TRP A 193 -0.37 -21.80 4.92
C TRP A 193 1.14 -21.85 5.19
N GLN A 194 1.56 -21.87 6.46
CA GLN A 194 2.99 -21.93 6.80
C GLN A 194 3.66 -23.19 6.25
N GLY A 195 4.80 -23.01 5.58
CA GLY A 195 5.56 -24.04 4.90
C GLY A 195 4.93 -24.55 3.60
N ASP A 196 3.78 -24.02 3.17
CA ASP A 196 3.07 -24.50 1.98
C ASP A 196 3.67 -23.91 0.70
N GLN A 197 4.43 -24.74 -0.02
CA GLN A 197 5.08 -24.41 -1.28
C GLN A 197 4.10 -24.05 -2.42
N ARG A 198 2.79 -24.21 -2.23
CA ARG A 198 1.79 -23.73 -3.17
C ARG A 198 1.68 -22.20 -3.15
N THR A 199 1.91 -21.53 -2.02
CA THR A 199 1.73 -20.08 -1.89
C THR A 199 2.57 -19.29 -2.90
N ILE A 200 3.80 -19.77 -3.20
CA ILE A 200 4.70 -19.16 -4.18
C ILE A 200 4.35 -19.45 -5.65
N LYS A 201 3.31 -20.26 -5.92
CA LYS A 201 2.91 -20.61 -7.29
C LYS A 201 1.86 -19.64 -7.80
N LEU A 202 2.04 -19.16 -9.04
CA LEU A 202 1.08 -18.27 -9.71
C LEU A 202 -0.36 -18.81 -9.69
N LYS A 203 -0.54 -20.13 -9.88
CA LYS A 203 -1.87 -20.77 -9.81
C LYS A 203 -2.54 -20.56 -8.45
N TRP A 204 -1.78 -20.66 -7.36
CA TRP A 204 -2.32 -20.43 -6.02
C TRP A 204 -2.64 -18.95 -5.82
N LEU A 205 -1.73 -18.05 -6.20
CA LEU A 205 -1.96 -16.60 -6.11
C LEU A 205 -3.29 -16.20 -6.76
N LEU A 206 -3.66 -16.81 -7.89
CA LEU A 206 -4.89 -16.51 -8.63
C LEU A 206 -6.15 -17.20 -8.10
N LEU A 207 -6.01 -18.35 -7.43
CA LEU A 207 -7.17 -19.17 -7.02
C LEU A 207 -7.47 -19.08 -5.53
N ALA A 208 -6.47 -18.86 -4.67
CA ALA A 208 -6.62 -18.81 -3.22
C ALA A 208 -7.76 -17.90 -2.73
N PRO A 209 -7.97 -16.70 -3.32
CA PRO A 209 -9.10 -15.85 -2.92
C PRO A 209 -10.48 -16.47 -3.13
N PHE A 210 -10.59 -17.51 -3.95
CA PHE A 210 -11.86 -18.13 -4.34
C PHE A 210 -12.05 -19.53 -3.76
N LEU A 211 -10.97 -20.13 -3.24
CA LEU A 211 -11.02 -21.39 -2.53
C LEU A 211 -11.57 -21.15 -1.12
N ARG A 212 -12.41 -22.08 -0.64
CA ARG A 212 -13.04 -22.03 0.68
C ARG A 212 -12.08 -22.47 1.76
#